data_AF-A0A2D8U2K4-F1
#
_entry.id   AF-A0A2D8U2K4-F1
#
_cell.length_a   1.000
_cell.length_b   1.000
_cell.length_c   1.000
_cell.angle_alpha   90.00
_cell.angle_beta   90.00
_cell.angle_gamma   90.00
#
_symmetry.space_group_name_H-M   'P 1'
#
loop_
_entity.id
_entity.type
_entity.pdbx_description
1 polymer ?
#
loop_
_entity_poly.entity_id
_entity_poly.type
_entity_poly.pdbx_seq_one_letter_code
_entity_poly.pdbx_strand_id
1 'polypeptide(L)'
;MDKDKVKLQKSIRNSLAKQGVDFLVPFISSVVSILTSHDYSSIEVKKQLKKMKIENIRTQGNQIESQCRILDFKVYILYVGVKNYIFKVEGLNHYAGFSFMETNKGIIVHDNVVDDSKLLAKDLKDLFTKNYRSPYAITDTFLNFINSDPKKKN
;
A
#
# COMPACT_ATOMS: atom_id res chain seq x y z
N MET A 1 27.63 -22.56 -3.51
CA MET A 1 27.17 -21.17 -3.75
C MET A 1 28.11 -20.24 -3.01
N ASP A 2 28.70 -19.28 -3.72
CA ASP A 2 29.71 -18.36 -3.19
C ASP A 2 29.14 -17.47 -2.07
N LYS A 3 29.82 -17.43 -0.91
CA LYS A 3 29.34 -16.71 0.29
C LYS A 3 29.13 -15.23 0.01
N ASP A 4 29.93 -14.64 -0.87
CA ASP A 4 29.83 -13.22 -1.23
C ASP A 4 28.60 -12.93 -2.07
N LYS A 5 28.23 -13.84 -2.98
CA LYS A 5 26.99 -13.74 -3.77
C LYS A 5 25.74 -13.80 -2.89
N VAL A 6 25.74 -14.67 -1.87
CA VAL A 6 24.62 -14.77 -0.92
C VAL A 6 24.48 -13.48 -0.09
N LYS A 7 25.60 -12.91 0.37
CA LYS A 7 25.61 -11.67 1.13
C LYS A 7 25.09 -10.50 0.31
N LEU A 8 25.51 -10.40 -0.96
CA LEU A 8 25.03 -9.36 -1.88
C LEU A 8 23.53 -9.47 -2.15
N GLN A 9 23.03 -10.68 -2.45
CA GLN A 9 21.61 -10.92 -2.67
C GLN A 9 20.76 -10.52 -1.46
N LYS A 10 21.20 -10.86 -0.24
CA LYS A 10 20.53 -10.47 1.00
C LYS A 10 20.51 -8.94 1.18
N SER A 11 21.63 -8.27 0.89
CA SER A 11 21.72 -6.80 0.98
C SER A 11 20.74 -6.10 0.02
N ILE A 12 20.69 -6.55 -1.24
CA ILE A 12 19.76 -6.03 -2.24
C ILE A 12 18.31 -6.24 -1.79
N ARG A 13 17.98 -7.43 -1.31
CA ARG A 13 16.62 -7.77 -0.86
C ARG A 13 16.19 -6.91 0.34
N ASN A 14 17.09 -6.70 1.31
CA ASN A 14 16.83 -5.81 2.45
C ASN A 14 16.59 -4.36 2.00
N SER A 15 17.39 -3.87 1.04
CA SER A 15 17.23 -2.52 0.49
C SER A 15 15.88 -2.34 -0.21
N LEU A 16 15.49 -3.31 -1.06
CA LEU A 16 14.19 -3.32 -1.74
C LEU A 16 13.04 -3.40 -0.74
N ALA A 17 13.11 -4.29 0.26
CA ALA A 17 12.07 -4.41 1.28
C ALA A 17 11.91 -3.11 2.06
N LYS A 18 13.02 -2.43 2.39
CA LYS A 18 12.99 -1.11 3.04
C LYS A 18 12.30 -0.07 2.16
N GLN A 19 12.66 0.03 0.87
CA GLN A 19 11.99 0.96 -0.06
C GLN A 19 10.48 0.67 -0.15
N GLY A 20 10.09 -0.61 -0.21
CA GLY A 20 8.70 -1.03 -0.21
C GLY A 20 7.96 -0.58 1.05
N VAL A 21 8.55 -0.75 2.24
CA VAL A 21 7.97 -0.29 3.52
C VAL A 21 7.92 1.22 3.61
N ASP A 22 8.99 1.91 3.20
CA ASP A 22 9.07 3.37 3.21
C ASP A 22 7.93 3.97 2.38
N PHE A 23 7.50 3.32 1.30
CA PHE A 23 6.30 3.70 0.57
C PHE A 23 5.00 3.23 1.25
N LEU A 24 4.88 1.93 1.52
CA LEU A 24 3.61 1.30 1.92
C LEU A 24 3.07 1.82 3.25
N VAL A 25 3.93 1.99 4.26
CA VAL A 25 3.49 2.42 5.60
C VAL A 25 2.79 3.78 5.55
N PRO A 26 3.41 4.86 5.06
CA PRO A 26 2.73 6.15 4.96
C PRO A 26 1.58 6.14 3.95
N PHE A 27 1.69 5.39 2.84
CA PHE A 27 0.61 5.30 1.86
C PHE A 27 -0.66 4.67 2.46
N ILE A 28 -0.54 3.48 3.06
CA ILE A 28 -1.65 2.77 3.70
C ILE A 28 -2.24 3.63 4.82
N SER A 29 -1.39 4.18 5.68
CA SER A 29 -1.81 5.05 6.78
C SER A 29 -2.61 6.25 6.31
N SER A 30 -2.17 6.91 5.23
CA SER A 30 -2.86 8.05 4.66
C SER A 30 -4.23 7.66 4.09
N VAL A 31 -4.31 6.52 3.40
CA VAL A 31 -5.59 6.01 2.88
C VAL A 31 -6.54 5.65 4.02
N VAL A 32 -6.07 4.93 5.04
CA VAL A 32 -6.88 4.58 6.23
C VAL A 32 -7.39 5.84 6.93
N SER A 33 -6.54 6.86 7.10
CA SER A 33 -6.95 8.15 7.66
C SER A 33 -8.07 8.81 6.84
N ILE A 34 -7.99 8.79 5.51
CA ILE A 34 -9.05 9.28 4.63
C ILE A 34 -10.35 8.48 4.81
N LEU A 35 -10.28 7.14 4.83
CA LEU A 35 -11.45 6.26 4.90
C LEU A 35 -12.13 6.24 6.28
N THR A 36 -11.41 6.62 7.33
CA THR A 36 -11.90 6.66 8.72
C THR A 36 -12.25 8.07 9.20
N SER A 37 -11.95 9.10 8.41
CA SER A 37 -12.22 10.49 8.77
C SER A 37 -13.71 10.76 8.94
N HIS A 38 -14.08 11.34 10.08
CA HIS A 38 -15.44 11.83 10.33
C HIS A 38 -15.69 13.20 9.69
N ASP A 39 -14.64 13.88 9.23
CA ASP A 39 -14.71 15.24 8.67
C ASP A 39 -14.98 15.24 7.16
N TYR A 40 -14.95 14.07 6.52
CA TYR A 40 -15.10 13.96 5.07
C TYR A 40 -16.46 13.39 4.68
N SER A 41 -17.16 14.12 3.80
CA SER A 41 -18.25 13.55 3.02
C SER A 41 -17.70 12.53 2.00
N SER A 42 -18.57 11.71 1.41
CA SER A 42 -18.19 10.81 0.31
C SER A 42 -17.51 11.54 -0.86
N ILE A 43 -17.91 12.79 -1.13
CA ILE A 43 -17.29 13.63 -2.17
C ILE A 43 -15.88 14.05 -1.77
N GLU A 44 -15.67 14.43 -0.51
CA GLU A 44 -14.34 14.75 0.03
C GLU A 44 -13.43 13.52 0.05
N VAL A 45 -13.93 12.36 0.48
CA VAL A 45 -13.19 11.08 0.42
C VAL A 45 -12.70 10.83 -1.00
N LYS A 46 -13.58 10.91 -2.00
CA LYS A 46 -13.21 10.76 -3.42
C LYS A 46 -12.11 11.75 -3.83
N LYS A 47 -12.21 13.03 -3.44
CA LYS A 47 -11.19 14.04 -3.74
C LYS A 47 -9.84 13.70 -3.12
N GLN A 48 -9.81 13.26 -1.85
CA GLN A 48 -8.57 12.91 -1.16
C GLN A 48 -7.94 11.63 -1.74
N LEU A 49 -8.75 10.61 -2.06
CA LEU A 49 -8.25 9.40 -2.73
C LEU A 49 -7.58 9.73 -4.08
N LYS A 50 -8.15 10.66 -4.86
CA LYS A 50 -7.50 11.13 -6.10
C LYS A 50 -6.14 11.79 -5.85
N LYS A 51 -5.98 12.55 -4.76
CA LYS A 51 -4.66 13.14 -4.38
C LYS A 51 -3.64 12.07 -4.04
N MET A 52 -4.10 10.91 -3.54
CA MET A 52 -3.27 9.71 -3.32
C MET A 52 -3.00 8.93 -4.61
N LYS A 53 -3.32 9.50 -5.78
CA LYS A 53 -3.20 8.88 -7.11
C LYS A 53 -3.99 7.58 -7.26
N ILE A 54 -5.07 7.45 -6.49
CA ILE A 54 -6.02 6.35 -6.63
C ILE A 54 -6.98 6.72 -7.77
N GLU A 55 -6.86 5.96 -8.85
CA GLU A 55 -7.63 6.16 -10.09
C GLU A 55 -8.81 5.19 -10.18
N ASN A 56 -9.53 5.21 -11.30
CA ASN A 56 -10.67 4.32 -11.58
C ASN A 56 -11.76 4.32 -10.49
N ILE A 57 -11.96 5.46 -9.83
CA ILE A 57 -12.95 5.59 -8.77
C ILE A 57 -14.36 5.61 -9.37
N ARG A 58 -15.17 4.60 -9.04
CA ARG A 58 -16.59 4.50 -9.33
C ARG A 58 -17.39 4.90 -8.09
N THR A 59 -18.54 5.52 -8.31
CA THR A 59 -19.42 5.98 -7.23
C THR A 59 -20.87 5.65 -7.50
N GLN A 60 -21.58 5.12 -6.50
CA GLN A 60 -23.02 4.88 -6.52
C GLN A 60 -23.62 5.41 -5.21
N GLY A 61 -24.25 6.58 -5.26
CA GLY A 61 -24.62 7.30 -4.04
C GLY A 61 -23.39 7.62 -3.18
N ASN A 62 -23.38 7.17 -1.92
CA ASN A 62 -22.26 7.32 -1.00
C ASN A 62 -21.19 6.21 -1.11
N GLN A 63 -21.46 5.16 -1.89
CA GLN A 63 -20.51 4.08 -2.09
C GLN A 63 -19.41 4.50 -3.07
N ILE A 64 -18.17 4.18 -2.72
CA ILE A 64 -16.98 4.43 -3.51
C ILE A 64 -16.26 3.11 -3.71
N GLU A 65 -15.95 2.80 -4.96
CA GLU A 65 -15.15 1.65 -5.34
C GLU A 65 -13.97 2.07 -6.20
N SER A 66 -12.80 1.48 -5.94
CA SER A 66 -11.64 1.66 -6.80
C SER A 66 -10.82 0.39 -6.85
N GLN A 67 -10.31 0.11 -8.05
CA GLN A 67 -9.23 -0.85 -8.28
C GLN A 67 -8.21 -0.20 -9.20
N CYS A 68 -6.99 -0.04 -8.71
CA CYS A 68 -5.90 0.56 -9.47
C CYS A 68 -4.56 -0.10 -9.18
N ARG A 69 -3.57 0.17 -10.03
CA ARG A 69 -2.18 -0.21 -9.79
C ARG A 69 -1.41 1.04 -9.35
N ILE A 70 -0.72 0.95 -8.23
CA ILE A 70 0.19 1.97 -7.74
C ILE A 70 1.56 1.31 -7.53
N LEU A 71 2.54 1.73 -8.34
CA LEU A 71 3.87 1.09 -8.39
C LEU A 71 3.75 -0.43 -8.66
N ASP A 72 4.38 -1.25 -7.82
CA ASP A 72 4.28 -2.72 -7.84
C ASP A 72 3.19 -3.26 -6.89
N PHE A 73 2.13 -2.48 -6.67
CA PHE A 73 1.00 -2.89 -5.84
C PHE A 73 -0.34 -2.72 -6.55
N LYS A 74 -1.24 -3.68 -6.33
CA LYS A 74 -2.65 -3.58 -6.70
C LYS A 74 -3.45 -3.13 -5.50
N VAL A 75 -4.18 -2.04 -5.66
CA VAL A 75 -4.94 -1.38 -4.59
C VAL A 75 -6.42 -1.54 -4.87
N TYR A 76 -7.17 -1.96 -3.85
CA TYR A 76 -8.62 -2.09 -3.88
C TYR A 76 -9.24 -1.35 -2.71
N ILE A 77 -10.27 -0.59 -3.00
CA ILE A 77 -11.07 0.13 -2.01
C ILE A 77 -12.53 -0.14 -2.29
N LEU A 78 -13.25 -0.53 -1.24
CA LEU A 78 -14.70 -0.46 -1.15
C LEU A 78 -15.03 0.36 0.08
N TYR A 79 -15.70 1.48 -0.08
CA TYR A 79 -16.10 2.38 0.99
C TYR A 79 -17.60 2.63 0.89
N VAL A 80 -18.33 2.47 2.00
CA VAL A 80 -19.77 2.71 2.07
C VAL A 80 -20.14 3.69 3.19
N GLY A 81 -19.14 4.21 3.90
CA GLY A 81 -19.30 5.17 4.98
C GLY A 81 -18.14 5.15 5.96
N VAL A 82 -18.12 6.11 6.89
CA VAL A 82 -17.08 6.20 7.91
C VAL A 82 -17.00 4.90 8.70
N LYS A 83 -15.80 4.32 8.80
CA LYS A 83 -15.57 3.01 9.46
C LYS A 83 -16.42 1.87 8.88
N ASN A 84 -16.83 1.97 7.62
CA ASN A 84 -17.40 0.86 6.88
C ASN A 84 -16.75 0.79 5.50
N TYR A 85 -15.59 0.12 5.48
CA TYR A 85 -14.75 0.01 4.31
C TYR A 85 -13.96 -1.30 4.29
N ILE A 86 -13.51 -1.68 3.10
CA ILE A 86 -12.49 -2.69 2.84
C ILE A 86 -11.38 -2.00 2.06
N PHE A 87 -10.17 -2.05 2.59
CA PHE A 87 -8.97 -1.56 1.91
C PHE A 87 -7.99 -2.71 1.79
N LYS A 88 -7.58 -3.02 0.56
CA LYS A 88 -6.68 -4.13 0.27
C LYS A 88 -5.54 -3.68 -0.62
N VAL A 89 -4.33 -4.16 -0.34
CA VAL A 89 -3.11 -3.93 -1.12
C VAL A 89 -2.42 -5.26 -1.36
N GLU A 90 -2.21 -5.62 -2.62
CA GLU A 90 -1.53 -6.85 -3.03
C GLU A 90 -0.22 -6.51 -3.74
N GLY A 91 0.87 -7.20 -3.38
CA GLY A 91 2.15 -7.08 -4.06
C GLY A 91 2.11 -7.73 -5.45
N LEU A 92 2.74 -7.07 -6.41
CA LEU A 92 2.95 -7.54 -7.78
C LEU A 92 4.45 -7.77 -8.01
N ASN A 93 4.78 -8.50 -9.08
CA ASN A 93 6.16 -8.71 -9.53
C ASN A 93 7.08 -9.18 -8.38
N HIS A 94 8.02 -8.33 -7.96
CA HIS A 94 8.99 -8.59 -6.91
C HIS A 94 8.35 -8.80 -5.54
N TYR A 95 7.18 -8.21 -5.29
CA TYR A 95 6.43 -8.33 -4.03
C TYR A 95 5.30 -9.36 -4.10
N ALA A 96 5.22 -10.17 -5.18
CA ALA A 96 4.19 -11.20 -5.30
C ALA A 96 4.21 -12.14 -4.08
N GLY A 97 3.03 -12.27 -3.46
CA GLY A 97 2.86 -12.95 -2.18
C GLY A 97 2.46 -12.02 -1.03
N PHE A 98 2.88 -10.76 -1.07
CA PHE A 98 2.48 -9.79 -0.06
C PHE A 98 1.00 -9.43 -0.22
N SER A 99 0.26 -9.43 0.88
CA SER A 99 -1.12 -8.96 0.94
C SER A 99 -1.38 -8.28 2.26
N PHE A 100 -1.90 -7.06 2.18
CA PHE A 100 -2.44 -6.32 3.30
C PHE A 100 -3.95 -6.15 3.08
N MET A 101 -4.73 -6.32 4.14
CA MET A 101 -6.15 -5.96 4.14
C MET A 101 -6.51 -5.35 5.49
N GLU A 102 -7.14 -4.18 5.43
CA GLU A 102 -7.73 -3.53 6.59
C GLU A 102 -9.23 -3.33 6.37
N THR A 103 -9.97 -3.63 7.42
CA THR A 103 -11.41 -3.37 7.51
C THR A 103 -11.66 -2.68 8.84
N ASN A 104 -12.89 -2.25 9.05
CA ASN A 104 -13.33 -1.75 10.35
C ASN A 104 -13.25 -2.77 11.50
N LYS A 105 -13.06 -4.06 11.21
CA LYS A 105 -12.93 -5.14 12.19
C LYS A 105 -11.48 -5.51 12.52
N GLY A 106 -10.52 -4.98 11.78
CA GLY A 106 -9.10 -5.26 12.01
C GLY A 106 -8.28 -5.41 10.74
N ILE A 107 -7.03 -5.81 10.94
CA ILE A 107 -5.97 -5.84 9.95
C ILE A 107 -5.46 -7.27 9.78
N ILE A 108 -5.21 -7.65 8.53
CA ILE A 108 -4.61 -8.93 8.15
C ILE A 108 -3.44 -8.66 7.19
N VAL A 109 -2.30 -9.31 7.44
CA VAL A 109 -1.10 -9.21 6.59
C VAL A 109 -0.52 -10.60 6.30
N HIS A 110 -0.34 -10.92 5.04
CA HIS A 110 0.18 -12.20 4.54
C HIS A 110 1.35 -11.98 3.55
N ASP A 111 2.15 -13.02 3.36
CA ASP A 111 3.32 -13.09 2.46
C ASP A 111 3.25 -14.28 1.48
N ASN A 112 2.20 -15.10 1.58
CA ASN A 112 2.03 -16.36 0.87
C ASN A 112 0.68 -16.49 0.14
N VAL A 113 0.09 -15.38 -0.33
CA VAL A 113 -1.25 -15.43 -0.97
C VAL A 113 -1.25 -15.93 -2.42
N VAL A 114 -0.09 -16.26 -2.98
CA VAL A 114 0.07 -16.87 -4.30
C VAL A 114 1.00 -18.08 -4.22
N ASP A 115 0.84 -19.04 -5.13
CA ASP A 115 1.62 -20.30 -5.11
C ASP A 115 3.14 -20.07 -5.28
N ASP A 116 3.54 -19.09 -6.10
CA ASP A 116 4.94 -18.69 -6.35
C ASP A 116 5.31 -17.40 -5.60
N SER A 117 5.07 -17.39 -4.29
CA SER A 117 5.41 -16.26 -3.42
C SER A 117 6.91 -15.98 -3.40
N LYS A 118 7.28 -14.71 -3.56
CA LYS A 118 8.69 -14.29 -3.57
C LYS A 118 9.23 -14.13 -2.15
N LEU A 119 10.50 -14.46 -1.94
CA LEU A 119 11.19 -14.23 -0.66
C LEU A 119 11.11 -12.78 -0.18
N LEU A 120 11.06 -11.83 -1.12
CA LEU A 120 10.91 -10.41 -0.80
C LEU A 120 9.55 -10.08 -0.19
N ALA A 121 8.48 -10.83 -0.48
CA ALA A 121 7.16 -10.63 0.14
C ALA A 121 7.20 -10.89 1.66
N LYS A 122 7.95 -11.91 2.08
CA LYS A 122 8.18 -12.22 3.50
C LYS A 122 8.96 -11.10 4.19
N ASP A 123 10.08 -10.69 3.62
CA ASP A 123 10.89 -9.60 4.17
C ASP A 123 10.10 -8.28 4.25
N LEU A 124 9.28 -8.00 3.23
CA LEU A 124 8.38 -6.85 3.20
C LEU A 124 7.33 -6.93 4.32
N LYS A 125 6.65 -8.06 4.48
CA LYS A 125 5.67 -8.27 5.57
C LYS A 125 6.29 -8.08 6.94
N ASP A 126 7.46 -8.68 7.18
CA ASP A 126 8.14 -8.62 8.47
C ASP A 126 8.55 -7.18 8.82
N LEU A 127 9.09 -6.43 7.85
CA LEU A 127 9.40 -5.02 8.04
C LEU A 127 8.14 -4.14 8.16
N PHE A 128 7.13 -4.39 7.32
CA PHE A 128 5.88 -3.63 7.35
C PHE A 128 5.21 -3.76 8.72
N THR A 129 5.06 -4.98 9.23
CA THR A 129 4.39 -5.24 10.52
C THR A 129 5.10 -4.56 11.69
N LYS A 130 6.45 -4.49 11.64
CA LYS A 130 7.25 -3.78 12.65
C LYS A 130 7.05 -2.27 12.62
N ASN A 131 6.84 -1.69 11.43
CA ASN A 131 6.80 -0.24 11.25
C ASN A 131 5.37 0.33 11.21
N TYR A 132 4.36 -0.45 10.79
CA TYR A 132 2.99 0.01 10.62
C TYR A 132 2.32 0.45 11.93
N ARG A 133 2.75 -0.11 13.07
CA ARG A 133 2.26 0.27 14.41
C ARG A 133 3.02 1.44 15.04
N SER A 134 4.10 1.91 14.42
CA SER A 134 4.84 3.10 14.85
C SER A 134 4.09 4.36 14.41
N PRO A 135 4.12 5.48 15.16
CA PRO A 135 3.52 6.74 14.72
C PRO A 135 3.95 7.09 13.28
N TYR A 136 2.97 7.54 12.49
CA TYR A 136 3.00 7.68 11.03
C TYR A 136 4.26 8.38 10.50
N ALA A 137 5.27 7.59 10.13
CA ALA A 137 6.50 8.11 9.54
C ALA A 137 6.24 8.51 8.09
N ILE A 138 6.26 9.81 7.82
CA ILE A 138 6.35 10.33 6.45
C ILE A 138 7.78 10.07 5.96
N THR A 139 7.91 9.42 4.80
CA THR A 139 9.22 9.12 4.20
C THR A 139 9.44 9.93 2.93
N ASP A 140 10.71 10.16 2.57
CA ASP A 140 11.06 10.80 1.31
C ASP A 140 10.54 10.01 0.11
N THR A 141 10.57 8.67 0.18
CA THR A 141 10.01 7.78 -0.85
C THR A 141 8.53 8.10 -1.10
N PHE A 142 7.74 8.27 -0.04
CA PHE A 142 6.33 8.59 -0.14
C PHE A 142 6.08 10.04 -0.60
N LEU A 143 6.85 11.00 -0.10
CA LEU A 143 6.75 12.40 -0.52
C LEU A 143 7.06 12.57 -2.01
N ASN A 144 8.14 11.93 -2.47
CA ASN A 144 8.50 11.90 -3.89
C ASN A 144 7.39 11.25 -4.73
N PHE A 145 6.76 10.19 -4.23
CA PHE A 145 5.61 9.59 -4.89
C PHE A 145 4.45 10.59 -5.02
N ILE A 146 3.99 11.23 -3.94
CA ILE A 146 2.85 12.15 -4.00
C ILE A 146 3.14 13.36 -4.89
N ASN A 147 4.37 13.89 -4.84
CA ASN A 147 4.77 15.09 -5.58
C ASN A 147 5.19 14.82 -7.03
N SER A 148 5.37 13.56 -7.44
CA SER A 148 5.73 13.23 -8.83
C SER A 148 4.58 13.53 -9.78
N ASP A 149 4.89 14.09 -10.95
CA ASP A 149 3.88 14.46 -11.94
C ASP A 149 3.52 13.24 -12.80
N PRO A 150 2.27 12.74 -12.82
CA PRO A 150 1.91 11.56 -13.60
C PRO A 150 2.08 11.75 -15.11
N LYS A 151 2.23 12.99 -15.58
CA LYS A 151 2.45 13.36 -17.00
C LYS A 151 3.92 13.46 -17.41
N LYS A 152 4.88 13.31 -16.49
CA LYS A 152 6.31 13.20 -16.82
C LYS A 152 6.71 11.73 -16.94
N LYS A 153 6.20 11.05 -17.96
CA LYS A 153 6.83 9.84 -18.49
C LYS A 153 7.30 10.17 -19.90
N ASN A 154 8.57 10.55 -20.01
CA ASN A 154 9.30 10.56 -21.28
C ASN A 154 9.70 9.13 -21.63
#